data_AF-B8BYV5-F1
#
_entry.id   AF-B8BYV5-F1
#
_cell.length_a   1.000
_cell.length_b   1.000
_cell.length_c   1.000
_cell.angle_alpha   90.00
_cell.angle_beta   90.00
_cell.angle_gamma   90.00
#
_symmetry.space_group_name_H-M   'P 1'
#
loop_
_entity.id
_entity.type
_entity.pdbx_description
1 polymer ?
#
loop_
_entity_poly.entity_id
_entity_poly.type
_entity_poly.pdbx_seq_one_letter_code
_entity_poly.pdbx_strand_id
1 'polypeptide(L)'
;MNSAIRRSAQRLSSVDCLSNDGSVLIGIRLYLTHVFFLPSPPYPRLSPILSPHRSSPVFKGDHELSALVAGFRAWTAQADTMAEKFAAPPTPIDFASAKKSVRDVALVEGLEKMYNSSSPPALTYEWSKDDQAKKSQLIEDAKAGLAFTQEMIEDTQEEIVYLRLNKTTRDMSTSDMKEIYPDIAEEVEKEIENREWFKDTLSNESSMDSTPIIEEEESALILKELKEISNKHSSYLHQSSKPTASSSPKLQPLDSTRSAGKENNKDAGKDELDDSFIDDATTFLNKTSENRELNQYWYSKSTIETLCNAIRESIDICGGRRVAFLSTPSLFFSLTKDERDHCALLDFDTSWKSSSGYHFYDFNDPEGIEEHQRGTFDVIVIDPPFVSHSVWKKYATTARLLMRQDRTAHVITTTVDENAQLMSTLFDLLSLYELRIVCTCN
;
A
#
# COMPACT_ATOMS: atom_id res chain seq x y z
N MET A 1 -2.85 -28.77 38.11
CA MET A 1 -1.54 -28.06 38.12
C MET A 1 -1.23 -27.37 36.78
N ASN A 2 -2.23 -27.04 35.95
CA ASN A 2 -2.08 -26.35 34.65
C ASN A 2 -2.86 -25.01 34.57
N SER A 3 -3.36 -24.50 35.69
CA SER A 3 -4.10 -23.23 35.77
C SER A 3 -3.38 -22.13 36.57
N ALA A 4 -2.24 -22.42 37.18
CA ALA A 4 -1.49 -21.46 38.03
C ALA A 4 -0.39 -20.69 37.28
N ILE A 5 0.09 -21.17 36.12
CA ILE A 5 1.19 -20.53 35.37
C ILE A 5 0.68 -19.42 34.43
N ARG A 6 -0.60 -19.44 34.03
CA ARG A 6 -1.17 -18.39 33.16
C ARG A 6 -1.50 -17.07 33.85
N ARG A 7 -1.50 -16.99 35.19
CA ARG A 7 -1.86 -15.74 35.92
C ARG A 7 -0.67 -14.85 36.29
N SER A 8 0.56 -15.33 36.16
CA SER A 8 1.76 -14.57 36.58
C SER A 8 2.34 -13.66 35.48
N ALA A 9 1.93 -13.83 34.22
CA ALA A 9 2.48 -13.07 33.08
C ALA A 9 1.71 -11.78 32.74
N GLN A 10 0.59 -11.50 33.42
CA GLN A 10 -0.29 -10.36 33.10
C GLN A 10 -0.15 -9.16 34.06
N ARG A 11 0.89 -9.13 34.92
CA ARG A 11 1.05 -8.10 35.96
C ARG A 11 2.44 -7.44 35.99
N LEU A 12 3.03 -7.19 34.82
CA LEU A 12 4.22 -6.35 34.70
C LEU A 12 4.08 -5.37 33.52
N SER A 13 3.08 -4.50 33.59
CA SER A 13 3.04 -3.28 32.79
C SER A 13 2.32 -2.19 33.60
N SER A 14 3.02 -1.68 34.61
CA SER A 14 2.83 -0.37 35.27
C SER A 14 3.50 -0.44 36.64
N VAL A 15 4.44 0.47 36.90
CA VAL A 15 4.36 1.47 37.98
C VAL A 15 5.75 2.10 38.11
N ASP A 16 5.76 3.40 37.82
CA ASP A 16 6.80 4.38 38.09
C ASP A 16 7.14 4.51 39.58
N CYS A 17 8.37 4.96 39.81
CA CYS A 17 8.84 5.86 40.85
C CYS A 17 7.85 6.28 41.96
N LEU A 18 8.19 6.03 43.23
CA LEU A 18 8.21 7.05 44.32
C LEU A 18 8.73 6.46 45.65
N SER A 19 9.25 7.38 46.45
CA SER A 19 10.13 7.24 47.63
C SER A 19 9.36 7.26 48.97
N ASN A 20 10.07 6.79 50.02
CA ASN A 20 9.87 7.01 51.47
C ASN A 20 8.62 6.43 52.16
N ASP A 21 8.81 5.39 52.98
CA ASP A 21 9.10 5.59 54.41
C ASP A 21 9.42 4.25 55.10
N GLY A 22 10.31 4.31 56.08
CA GLY A 22 10.91 3.15 56.72
C GLY A 22 9.98 2.39 57.64
N SER A 23 9.99 1.06 57.53
CA SER A 23 9.81 0.11 58.64
C SER A 23 10.25 -1.29 58.20
N VAL A 24 11.04 -1.91 59.05
CA VAL A 24 11.88 -3.10 58.84
C VAL A 24 11.06 -4.36 58.52
N LEU A 25 11.37 -5.01 57.40
CA LEU A 25 11.16 -6.45 57.20
C LEU A 25 12.34 -7.00 56.40
N ILE A 26 13.22 -7.71 57.13
CA ILE A 26 14.32 -8.49 56.59
C ILE A 26 13.71 -9.64 55.78
N GLY A 27 13.48 -9.38 54.50
CA GLY A 27 13.04 -10.36 53.49
C GLY A 27 14.20 -10.68 52.57
N ILE A 28 14.66 -11.93 52.64
CA ILE A 28 15.75 -12.50 51.84
C ILE A 28 15.45 -12.31 50.35
N ARG A 29 16.19 -11.41 49.69
CA ARG A 29 16.13 -11.14 48.25
C ARG A 29 17.12 -12.08 47.54
N LEU A 30 16.72 -13.34 47.36
CA LEU A 30 17.44 -14.28 46.47
C LEU A 30 16.98 -14.00 45.03
N TYR A 31 17.77 -13.19 44.32
CA TYR A 31 17.71 -13.07 42.87
C TYR A 31 18.03 -14.43 42.24
N LEU A 32 16.99 -15.17 41.82
CA LEU A 32 17.12 -16.30 40.90
C LEU A 32 17.23 -15.74 39.47
N THR A 33 18.37 -15.11 39.16
CA THR A 33 18.79 -14.77 37.81
C THR A 33 19.71 -15.87 37.29
N HIS A 34 19.16 -17.03 36.97
CA HIS A 34 19.82 -17.99 36.10
C HIS A 34 18.77 -18.63 35.19
N VAL A 35 18.56 -18.00 34.04
CA VAL A 35 17.90 -18.62 32.91
C VAL A 35 18.86 -19.69 32.39
N PHE A 36 18.46 -20.95 32.47
CA PHE A 36 19.20 -22.08 31.92
C PHE A 36 19.22 -21.95 30.38
N PHE A 37 20.31 -21.44 29.83
CA PHE A 37 20.62 -21.54 28.41
C PHE A 37 21.60 -22.70 28.23
N LEU A 38 21.17 -23.75 27.54
CA LEU A 38 22.04 -24.80 27.04
C LEU A 38 22.69 -24.35 25.71
N PRO A 39 23.87 -24.89 25.36
CA PRO A 39 24.54 -24.56 24.12
C PRO A 39 23.64 -24.96 22.95
N SER A 40 23.19 -23.96 22.20
CA SER A 40 22.53 -24.17 20.92
C SER A 40 23.58 -24.56 19.87
N PRO A 41 23.24 -25.36 18.84
CA PRO A 41 24.14 -25.57 17.71
C PRO A 41 24.58 -24.21 17.15
N PRO A 42 25.79 -24.09 16.56
CA PRO A 42 26.31 -22.81 16.12
C PRO A 42 25.30 -22.17 15.18
N TYR A 43 24.62 -21.13 15.65
CA TYR A 43 23.81 -20.28 14.79
C TYR A 43 24.75 -19.84 13.66
N PRO A 44 24.39 -20.06 12.38
CA PRO A 44 25.18 -19.48 11.30
C PRO A 44 25.25 -17.98 11.60
N ARG A 45 26.49 -17.48 11.80
CA ARG A 45 26.71 -16.04 11.99
C ARG A 45 25.96 -15.34 10.85
N LEU A 46 25.15 -14.33 11.15
CA LEU A 46 24.41 -13.61 10.10
C LEU A 46 25.33 -12.69 9.28
N SER A 47 26.54 -12.46 9.78
CA SER A 47 27.57 -11.58 9.23
C SER A 47 28.19 -12.04 7.88
N PRO A 48 28.47 -13.33 7.60
CA PRO A 48 29.10 -13.75 6.35
C PRO A 48 28.14 -13.83 5.15
N ILE A 49 26.82 -13.94 5.38
CA ILE A 49 25.84 -14.15 4.29
C ILE A 49 25.48 -12.84 3.56
N LEU A 50 25.78 -11.68 4.14
CA LEU A 50 25.32 -10.36 3.66
C LEU A 50 26.45 -9.34 3.39
N SER A 51 27.71 -9.76 3.40
CA SER A 51 28.87 -8.87 3.46
C SER A 51 29.11 -7.95 2.25
N PRO A 52 28.90 -8.33 0.96
CA PRO A 52 29.21 -7.43 -0.15
C PRO A 52 28.14 -6.35 -0.42
N HIS A 53 26.91 -6.48 0.09
CA HIS A 53 25.80 -5.57 -0.27
C HIS A 53 25.50 -4.47 0.76
N ARG A 54 26.08 -4.51 1.97
CA ARG A 54 25.73 -3.57 3.04
C ARG A 54 26.07 -2.12 2.73
N SER A 55 26.93 -1.82 1.77
CA SER A 55 27.36 -0.45 1.43
C SER A 55 26.77 0.10 0.14
N SER A 56 25.77 -0.56 -0.46
CA SER A 56 25.16 -0.10 -1.72
C SER A 56 24.72 1.37 -1.62
N PRO A 57 25.00 2.21 -2.63
CA PRO A 57 24.54 3.59 -2.68
C PRO A 57 23.02 3.72 -2.55
N VAL A 58 22.27 2.71 -3.00
CA VAL A 58 20.80 2.69 -2.94
C VAL A 58 20.27 2.82 -1.50
N PHE A 59 21.01 2.31 -0.51
CA PHE A 59 20.64 2.39 0.91
C PHE A 59 20.99 3.74 1.57
N LYS A 60 21.52 4.69 0.78
CA LYS A 60 21.87 6.05 1.22
C LYS A 60 21.13 7.13 0.44
N GLY A 61 20.43 6.78 -0.64
CA GLY A 61 19.75 7.73 -1.51
C GLY A 61 18.46 8.30 -0.89
N ASP A 62 17.77 7.49 -0.09
CA ASP A 62 16.54 7.88 0.60
C ASP A 62 16.73 7.93 2.12
N HIS A 63 16.21 8.98 2.76
CA HIS A 63 16.43 9.25 4.19
C HIS A 63 15.72 8.21 5.08
N GLU A 64 14.48 7.83 4.73
CA GLU A 64 13.70 6.86 5.52
C GLU A 64 14.28 5.46 5.40
N LEU A 65 14.61 5.04 4.18
CA LEU A 65 15.27 3.77 3.90
C LEU A 65 16.61 3.70 4.63
N SER A 66 17.39 4.78 4.62
CA SER A 66 18.68 4.81 5.32
C SER A 66 18.53 4.62 6.83
N ALA A 67 17.51 5.24 7.44
CA ALA A 67 17.19 5.05 8.86
C ALA A 67 16.76 3.61 9.17
N LEU A 68 15.91 3.00 8.33
CA LEU A 68 15.49 1.61 8.48
C LEU A 68 16.68 0.64 8.35
N VAL A 69 17.54 0.84 7.37
CA VAL A 69 18.75 0.01 7.19
C VAL A 69 19.72 0.18 8.37
N ALA A 70 19.88 1.40 8.89
CA ALA A 70 20.69 1.64 10.08
C ALA A 70 20.13 0.90 11.31
N GLY A 71 18.81 0.95 11.52
CA GLY A 71 18.12 0.18 12.56
C GLY A 71 18.32 -1.33 12.43
N PHE A 72 18.14 -1.87 11.22
CA PHE A 72 18.38 -3.29 10.95
C PHE A 72 19.83 -3.69 11.23
N ARG A 73 20.81 -2.86 10.84
CA ARG A 73 22.23 -3.10 11.14
C ARG A 73 22.49 -3.15 12.65
N ALA A 74 21.96 -2.19 13.40
CA ALA A 74 22.09 -2.17 14.85
C ALA A 74 21.49 -3.44 15.49
N TRP A 75 20.31 -3.85 15.03
CA TRP A 75 19.68 -5.09 15.47
C TRP A 75 20.54 -6.33 15.15
N THR A 76 21.08 -6.45 13.92
CA THR A 76 21.96 -7.59 13.58
C THR A 76 23.21 -7.66 14.45
N ALA A 77 23.82 -6.50 14.75
CA ALA A 77 24.99 -6.44 15.63
C ALA A 77 24.64 -6.85 17.08
N GLN A 78 23.48 -6.44 17.58
CA GLN A 78 22.99 -6.86 18.89
C GLN A 78 22.72 -8.37 18.94
N ALA A 79 22.08 -8.92 17.90
CA ALA A 79 21.81 -10.35 17.80
C ALA A 79 23.09 -11.17 17.76
N ASP A 80 24.08 -10.78 16.94
CA ASP A 80 25.40 -11.42 16.89
C ASP A 80 26.11 -11.36 18.25
N THR A 81 26.05 -10.21 18.94
CA THR A 81 26.62 -10.05 20.29
C THR A 81 25.95 -10.98 21.31
N MET A 82 24.62 -11.11 21.27
CA MET A 82 23.90 -12.05 22.13
C MET A 82 24.25 -13.49 21.81
N ALA A 83 24.32 -13.85 20.52
CA ALA A 83 24.71 -15.18 20.08
C ALA A 83 26.12 -15.54 20.59
N GLU A 84 27.09 -14.62 20.52
CA GLU A 84 28.43 -14.82 21.08
C GLU A 84 28.42 -14.97 22.60
N LYS A 85 27.63 -14.13 23.30
CA LYS A 85 27.52 -14.18 24.77
C LYS A 85 26.95 -15.50 25.27
N PHE A 86 26.01 -16.09 24.54
CA PHE A 86 25.34 -17.35 24.90
C PHE A 86 25.84 -18.57 24.12
N ALA A 87 26.94 -18.43 23.37
CA ALA A 87 27.54 -19.54 22.62
C ALA A 87 28.20 -20.57 23.55
N ALA A 88 28.73 -20.13 24.70
CA ALA A 88 29.33 -20.99 25.69
C ALA A 88 28.31 -21.45 26.75
N PRO A 89 28.42 -22.68 27.28
CA PRO A 89 27.59 -23.11 28.39
C PRO A 89 27.83 -22.23 29.63
N PRO A 90 26.80 -22.03 30.48
CA PRO A 90 26.97 -21.33 31.75
C PRO A 90 28.05 -22.00 32.62
N THR A 91 28.79 -21.19 33.38
CA THR A 91 29.79 -21.72 34.32
C THR A 91 29.13 -22.67 35.32
N PRO A 92 29.65 -23.89 35.53
CA PRO A 92 29.10 -24.82 36.51
C PRO A 92 29.07 -24.24 37.92
N ILE A 93 28.01 -24.56 38.68
CA ILE A 93 27.88 -24.12 40.08
C ILE A 93 28.86 -24.91 40.96
N ASP A 94 29.66 -24.20 41.76
CA ASP A 94 30.56 -24.81 42.74
C ASP A 94 29.80 -25.15 44.05
N PHE A 95 29.16 -26.31 44.07
CA PHE A 95 28.48 -26.83 45.25
C PHE A 95 29.45 -27.19 46.40
N ALA A 96 30.75 -27.42 46.12
CA ALA A 96 31.72 -27.79 47.15
C ALA A 96 32.08 -26.60 48.05
N SER A 97 32.19 -25.40 47.47
CA SER A 97 32.32 -24.16 48.24
C SER A 97 31.03 -23.80 48.98
N ALA A 98 29.87 -23.98 48.35
CA ALA A 98 28.57 -23.70 48.96
C ALA A 98 28.30 -24.57 50.21
N LYS A 99 28.65 -25.86 50.17
CA LYS A 99 28.54 -26.79 51.31
C LYS A 99 29.41 -26.40 52.51
N LYS A 100 30.48 -25.62 52.31
CA LYS A 100 31.37 -25.14 53.39
C LYS A 100 30.90 -23.82 54.02
N SER A 101 30.18 -23.00 53.26
CA SER A 101 29.75 -21.67 53.66
C SER A 101 28.33 -21.64 54.26
N VAL A 102 27.44 -22.53 53.80
CA VAL A 102 26.03 -22.58 54.22
C VAL A 102 25.86 -23.53 55.40
N ARG A 103 25.14 -23.09 56.45
CA ARG A 103 24.88 -23.90 57.66
C ARG A 103 24.03 -25.14 57.40
N ASP A 104 23.07 -25.06 56.47
CA ASP A 104 22.18 -26.17 56.10
C ASP A 104 22.74 -26.92 54.90
N VAL A 105 23.53 -27.96 55.19
CA VAL A 105 24.19 -28.79 54.17
C VAL A 105 23.17 -29.66 53.43
N ALA A 106 22.10 -30.09 54.10
CA ALA A 106 21.05 -30.92 53.51
C ALA A 106 20.28 -30.17 52.42
N LEU A 107 20.07 -28.86 52.62
CA LEU A 107 19.50 -27.99 51.59
C LEU A 107 20.39 -27.91 50.34
N VAL A 108 21.71 -27.75 50.52
CA VAL A 108 22.66 -27.64 49.39
C VAL A 108 22.76 -28.96 48.63
N GLU A 109 22.74 -30.11 49.33
CA GLU A 109 22.68 -31.44 48.70
C GLU A 109 21.38 -31.66 47.94
N GLY A 110 20.25 -31.18 48.46
CA GLY A 110 18.96 -31.19 47.77
C GLY A 110 18.98 -30.37 46.48
N LEU A 111 19.60 -29.18 46.52
CA LEU A 111 19.76 -28.30 45.36
C LEU A 111 20.71 -28.88 44.30
N GLU A 112 21.83 -29.50 44.71
CA GLU A 112 22.75 -30.18 43.80
C GLU A 112 22.08 -31.36 43.09
N LYS A 113 21.28 -32.14 43.83
CA LYS A 113 20.48 -33.24 43.27
C LYS A 113 19.45 -32.73 42.26
N MET A 114 18.77 -31.63 42.56
CA MET A 114 17.83 -31.00 41.61
C MET A 114 18.53 -30.47 40.36
N TYR A 115 19.67 -29.78 40.51
CA TYR A 115 20.48 -29.26 39.41
C TYR A 115 20.94 -30.37 38.46
N ASN A 116 21.50 -31.45 39.00
CA ASN A 116 21.99 -32.58 38.20
C ASN A 116 20.86 -33.39 37.53
N SER A 117 19.64 -33.34 38.08
CA SER A 117 18.48 -34.03 37.51
C SER A 117 17.76 -33.25 36.40
N SER A 118 18.03 -31.95 36.28
CA SER A 118 17.36 -31.06 35.33
C SER A 118 18.25 -30.79 34.12
N SER A 119 17.90 -31.40 32.99
CA SER A 119 18.46 -31.07 31.67
C SER A 119 17.30 -30.71 30.74
N PRO A 120 16.94 -29.42 30.60
CA PRO A 120 15.87 -29.02 29.70
C PRO A 120 16.27 -29.33 28.24
N PRO A 121 15.32 -29.65 27.34
CA PRO A 121 15.63 -29.77 25.93
C PRO A 121 16.08 -28.43 25.36
N ALA A 122 16.96 -28.45 24.35
CA ALA A 122 17.35 -27.23 23.64
C ALA A 122 16.11 -26.59 23.00
N LEU A 123 15.93 -25.29 23.22
CA LEU A 123 14.90 -24.50 22.57
C LEU A 123 15.34 -24.20 21.13
N THR A 124 14.90 -25.03 20.18
CA THR A 124 15.06 -24.75 18.75
C THR A 124 13.86 -23.97 18.26
N TYR A 125 14.10 -22.83 17.61
CA TYR A 125 13.08 -22.11 16.86
C TYR A 125 13.29 -22.40 15.38
N GLU A 126 12.42 -23.24 14.83
CA GLU A 126 12.34 -23.46 13.39
C GLU A 126 11.27 -22.53 12.81
N TRP A 127 11.58 -21.91 11.67
CA TRP A 127 10.58 -21.11 10.96
C TRP A 127 9.42 -22.01 10.54
N SER A 128 8.20 -21.47 10.59
CA SER A 128 7.05 -22.20 10.06
C SER A 128 7.28 -22.51 8.57
N LYS A 129 6.78 -23.66 8.11
CA LYS A 129 6.88 -24.03 6.68
C LYS A 129 6.25 -22.96 5.78
N ASP A 130 5.17 -22.34 6.24
CA ASP A 130 4.47 -21.27 5.53
C ASP A 130 5.35 -20.02 5.41
N ASP A 131 6.09 -19.65 6.45
CA ASP A 131 6.97 -18.48 6.41
C ASP A 131 8.22 -18.75 5.56
N GLN A 132 8.76 -19.97 5.60
CA GLN A 132 9.85 -20.37 4.70
C GLN A 132 9.39 -20.27 3.23
N ALA A 133 8.23 -20.83 2.91
CA ALA A 133 7.68 -20.77 1.55
C ALA A 133 7.45 -19.33 1.09
N LYS A 134 6.84 -18.47 1.92
CA LYS A 134 6.63 -17.05 1.59
C LYS A 134 7.95 -16.31 1.34
N LYS A 135 8.98 -16.55 2.16
CA LYS A 135 10.28 -15.88 2.00
C LYS A 135 11.06 -16.39 0.79
N SER A 136 10.98 -17.69 0.49
CA SER A 136 11.55 -18.25 -0.74
C SER A 136 10.87 -17.69 -1.99
N GLN A 137 9.54 -17.54 -1.95
CA GLN A 137 8.79 -16.96 -3.06
C GLN A 137 9.27 -15.52 -3.34
N LEU A 138 9.30 -14.66 -2.31
CA LEU A 138 9.80 -13.27 -2.41
C LEU A 138 11.19 -13.16 -3.06
N ILE A 139 12.06 -14.14 -2.82
CA ILE A 139 13.40 -14.17 -3.42
C ILE A 139 13.33 -14.47 -4.92
N GLU A 140 12.49 -15.42 -5.33
CA GLU A 140 12.30 -15.74 -6.75
C GLU A 140 11.68 -14.56 -7.51
N ASP A 141 10.79 -13.81 -6.89
CA ASP A 141 10.15 -12.66 -7.53
C ASP A 141 11.11 -11.49 -7.67
N ALA A 142 11.96 -11.28 -6.67
CA ALA A 142 13.04 -10.31 -6.75
C ALA A 142 14.03 -10.66 -7.88
N LYS A 143 14.32 -11.95 -8.09
CA LYS A 143 15.16 -12.38 -9.22
C LYS A 143 14.47 -12.16 -10.57
N ALA A 144 13.17 -12.44 -10.66
CA ALA A 144 12.41 -12.22 -11.88
C ALA A 144 12.35 -10.72 -12.25
N GLY A 145 12.09 -9.85 -11.26
CA GLY A 145 12.12 -8.39 -11.46
C GLY A 145 13.50 -7.87 -11.87
N LEU A 146 14.58 -8.43 -11.29
CA LEU A 146 15.94 -8.09 -11.68
C LEU A 146 16.23 -8.46 -13.13
N ALA A 147 15.85 -9.68 -13.56
CA ALA A 147 16.04 -10.13 -14.94
C ALA A 147 15.29 -9.23 -15.94
N PHE A 148 14.03 -8.90 -15.65
CA PHE A 148 13.23 -7.99 -16.48
C PHE A 148 13.84 -6.59 -16.57
N THR A 149 14.29 -6.03 -15.43
CA THR A 149 14.92 -4.70 -15.42
C THR A 149 16.21 -4.70 -16.23
N GLN A 150 16.97 -5.80 -16.18
CA GLN A 150 18.21 -5.95 -16.94
C GLN A 150 17.95 -5.99 -18.45
N GLU A 151 16.92 -6.70 -18.89
CA GLU A 151 16.48 -6.73 -20.30
C GLU A 151 16.05 -5.33 -20.77
N MET A 152 15.21 -4.63 -20.00
CA MET A 152 14.77 -3.27 -20.34
C MET A 152 15.95 -2.27 -20.41
N ILE A 153 16.97 -2.44 -19.57
CA ILE A 153 18.20 -1.63 -19.63
C ILE A 153 18.94 -1.87 -20.96
N GLU A 154 19.01 -3.12 -21.42
CA GLU A 154 19.66 -3.47 -22.68
C GLU A 154 18.90 -2.86 -23.87
N ASP A 155 17.59 -3.03 -23.94
CA ASP A 155 16.75 -2.43 -24.98
C ASP A 155 16.86 -0.90 -25.01
N THR A 156 16.79 -0.26 -23.84
CA THR A 156 16.93 1.20 -23.73
C THR A 156 18.32 1.67 -24.19
N GLN A 157 19.37 0.88 -23.92
CA GLN A 157 20.72 1.21 -24.38
C GLN A 157 20.83 1.11 -25.90
N GLU A 158 20.22 0.10 -26.51
CA GLU A 158 20.15 -0.03 -27.97
C GLU A 158 19.40 1.13 -28.61
N GLU A 159 18.25 1.52 -28.03
CA GLU A 159 17.48 2.68 -28.49
C GLU A 159 18.29 3.99 -28.38
N ILE A 160 19.00 4.21 -27.26
CA ILE A 160 19.87 5.37 -27.10
C ILE A 160 20.97 5.39 -28.18
N VAL A 161 21.54 4.24 -28.53
CA VAL A 161 22.54 4.15 -29.61
C VAL A 161 21.92 4.49 -30.95
N TYR A 162 20.74 3.94 -31.26
CA TYR A 162 19.98 4.27 -32.46
C TYR A 162 19.70 5.77 -32.55
N LEU A 163 19.11 6.36 -31.50
CA LEU A 163 18.81 7.80 -31.43
C LEU A 163 20.05 8.68 -31.55
N ARG A 164 21.22 8.21 -31.10
CA ARG A 164 22.49 8.95 -31.25
C ARG A 164 23.03 8.92 -32.68
N LEU A 165 22.86 7.81 -33.39
CA LEU A 165 23.28 7.66 -34.79
C LEU A 165 22.33 8.37 -35.75
N ASN A 166 21.03 8.34 -35.44
CA ASN A 166 19.95 8.85 -36.28
C ASN A 166 19.50 10.27 -35.90
N LYS A 167 20.37 11.06 -35.24
CA LYS A 167 20.03 12.44 -34.87
C LYS A 167 19.78 13.29 -36.11
N THR A 168 18.62 13.92 -36.13
CA THR A 168 18.28 14.99 -37.05
C THR A 168 19.27 16.15 -36.92
N THR A 169 20.00 16.43 -37.98
CA THR A 169 20.86 17.61 -38.07
C THR A 169 20.34 18.57 -39.13
N ARG A 170 20.77 19.84 -39.06
CA ARG A 170 20.34 20.89 -39.99
C ARG A 170 20.63 20.56 -41.46
N ASP A 171 21.63 19.72 -41.70
CA ASP A 171 22.12 19.38 -43.04
C ASP A 171 21.43 18.13 -43.62
N MET A 172 20.53 17.51 -42.87
CA MET A 172 19.86 16.27 -43.26
C MET A 172 18.73 16.56 -44.25
N SER A 173 18.62 15.74 -45.30
CA SER A 173 17.61 15.96 -46.34
C SER A 173 16.23 15.46 -45.93
N THR A 174 15.19 15.93 -46.61
CA THR A 174 13.83 15.45 -46.41
C THR A 174 13.66 13.97 -46.75
N SER A 175 14.47 13.44 -47.68
CA SER A 175 14.45 12.02 -48.01
C SER A 175 15.04 11.17 -46.88
N ASP A 176 16.17 11.61 -46.32
CA ASP A 176 16.79 10.95 -45.16
C ASP A 176 15.84 10.94 -43.95
N MET A 177 15.08 12.04 -43.76
CA MET A 177 14.04 12.12 -42.74
C MET A 177 12.95 11.08 -42.91
N LYS A 178 12.49 10.85 -44.15
CA LYS A 178 11.46 9.84 -44.44
C LYS A 178 11.97 8.42 -44.22
N GLU A 179 13.26 8.17 -44.45
CA GLU A 179 13.88 6.87 -44.18
C GLU A 179 14.08 6.60 -42.68
N ILE A 180 14.37 7.64 -41.90
CA ILE A 180 14.56 7.53 -40.44
C ILE A 180 13.21 7.43 -39.71
N TYR A 181 12.17 8.11 -40.21
CA TYR A 181 10.83 8.15 -39.62
C TYR A 181 9.77 7.74 -40.67
N PRO A 182 9.67 6.43 -40.98
CA PRO A 182 8.77 5.94 -42.03
C PRO A 182 7.29 6.11 -41.66
N ASP A 183 6.96 6.06 -40.38
CA ASP A 183 5.63 6.33 -39.83
C ASP A 183 5.18 7.77 -40.09
N ILE A 184 6.06 8.74 -39.81
CA ILE A 184 5.80 10.16 -40.11
C ILE A 184 5.72 10.37 -41.62
N ALA A 185 6.55 9.68 -42.40
CA ALA A 185 6.50 9.75 -43.86
C ALA A 185 5.17 9.24 -44.40
N GLU A 186 4.68 8.10 -43.91
CA GLU A 186 3.39 7.54 -44.29
C GLU A 186 2.22 8.42 -43.86
N GLU A 187 2.28 9.02 -42.67
CA GLU A 187 1.28 9.98 -42.21
C GLU A 187 1.20 11.19 -43.16
N VAL A 188 2.34 11.79 -43.49
CA VAL A 188 2.40 12.95 -44.40
C VAL A 188 1.86 12.61 -45.79
N GLU A 189 2.18 11.43 -46.34
CA GLU A 189 1.65 11.01 -47.64
C GLU A 189 0.12 10.80 -47.57
N LYS A 190 -0.39 10.16 -46.51
CA LYS A 190 -1.84 10.01 -46.29
C LYS A 190 -2.56 11.36 -46.18
N GLU A 191 -1.95 12.33 -45.49
CA GLU A 191 -2.51 13.68 -45.40
C GLU A 191 -2.55 14.39 -46.75
N ILE A 192 -1.51 14.22 -47.58
CA ILE A 192 -1.47 14.77 -48.95
C ILE A 192 -2.58 14.13 -49.80
N GLU A 193 -2.74 12.81 -49.73
CA GLU A 193 -3.79 12.07 -50.45
C GLU A 193 -5.20 12.52 -50.04
N ASN A 194 -5.42 12.66 -48.73
CA ASN A 194 -6.68 13.11 -48.14
C ASN A 194 -6.91 14.63 -48.29
N ARG A 195 -5.91 15.37 -48.79
CA ARG A 195 -5.92 16.83 -48.94
C ARG A 195 -6.06 17.57 -47.60
N GLU A 196 -5.50 17.00 -46.55
CA GLU A 196 -5.51 17.49 -45.18
C GLU A 196 -4.33 18.44 -44.90
N TRP A 197 -4.04 19.35 -45.85
CA TRP A 197 -2.87 20.24 -45.86
C TRP A 197 -2.64 21.07 -44.59
N PHE A 198 -3.70 21.25 -43.80
CA PHE A 198 -3.72 22.11 -42.63
C PHE A 198 -4.10 21.41 -41.32
N LYS A 199 -4.18 20.07 -41.33
CA LYS A 199 -4.55 19.27 -40.15
C LYS A 199 -3.79 19.69 -38.89
N ASP A 200 -2.50 19.94 -39.05
CA ASP A 200 -1.61 20.33 -37.94
C ASP A 200 -1.36 21.84 -37.82
N THR A 201 -1.80 22.64 -38.79
CA THR A 201 -1.52 24.10 -38.82
C THR A 201 -2.74 24.98 -38.57
N LEU A 202 -3.97 24.50 -38.79
CA LEU A 202 -5.22 25.25 -38.57
C LEU A 202 -6.04 24.76 -37.37
N SER A 203 -5.64 23.68 -36.71
CA SER A 203 -6.37 23.07 -35.58
C SER A 203 -6.41 23.90 -34.29
N ASN A 204 -5.94 25.16 -34.30
CA ASN A 204 -6.20 26.11 -33.21
C ASN A 204 -7.48 26.96 -33.40
N GLU A 205 -8.15 26.94 -34.57
CA GLU A 205 -9.48 27.54 -34.70
C GLU A 205 -10.40 26.72 -35.62
N SER A 206 -11.57 26.38 -35.09
CA SER A 206 -12.75 25.76 -35.74
C SER A 206 -12.88 24.24 -35.71
N SER A 207 -13.84 23.81 -34.89
CA SER A 207 -14.54 22.54 -34.89
C SER A 207 -15.27 22.27 -36.22
N MET A 208 -15.15 21.05 -36.78
CA MET A 208 -16.25 20.13 -37.09
C MET A 208 -15.81 19.04 -38.09
N ASP A 209 -15.98 17.79 -37.62
CA ASP A 209 -16.47 16.61 -38.34
C ASP A 209 -15.68 16.04 -39.53
N SER A 210 -15.06 14.87 -39.31
CA SER A 210 -15.19 13.63 -40.12
C SER A 210 -14.08 12.64 -39.77
N THR A 211 -14.33 11.69 -38.87
CA THR A 211 -13.44 10.54 -38.62
C THR A 211 -13.58 9.48 -39.72
N PRO A 212 -12.50 8.94 -40.30
CA PRO A 212 -12.57 7.78 -41.17
C PRO A 212 -12.77 6.50 -40.36
N ILE A 213 -13.62 5.62 -40.89
CA ILE A 213 -13.93 4.29 -40.36
C ILE A 213 -12.69 3.40 -40.57
N ILE A 214 -11.99 3.07 -39.49
CA ILE A 214 -10.99 1.98 -39.48
C ILE A 214 -11.76 0.69 -39.23
N GLU A 215 -11.57 -0.31 -40.11
CA GLU A 215 -12.27 -1.58 -40.06
C GLU A 215 -12.02 -2.32 -38.73
N GLU A 216 -13.11 -2.81 -38.12
CA GLU A 216 -13.15 -3.35 -36.74
C GLU A 216 -12.18 -4.53 -36.48
N GLU A 217 -11.67 -5.19 -37.52
CA GLU A 217 -10.82 -6.37 -37.39
C GLU A 217 -9.38 -6.05 -36.95
N GLU A 218 -8.78 -4.95 -37.42
CA GLU A 218 -7.43 -4.53 -37.00
C GLU A 218 -7.42 -4.04 -35.55
N SER A 219 -8.45 -3.29 -35.16
CA SER A 219 -8.61 -2.80 -33.79
C SER A 219 -8.77 -3.95 -32.78
N ALA A 220 -9.47 -5.02 -33.17
CA ALA A 220 -9.63 -6.21 -32.35
C ALA A 220 -8.32 -7.01 -32.20
N LEU A 221 -7.48 -7.07 -33.24
CA LEU A 221 -6.17 -7.73 -33.17
C LEU A 221 -5.21 -6.98 -32.24
N ILE A 222 -5.13 -5.66 -32.38
CA ILE A 222 -4.28 -4.81 -31.53
C ILE A 222 -4.74 -4.88 -30.07
N LEU A 223 -6.05 -4.86 -29.82
CA LEU A 223 -6.59 -5.04 -28.47
C LEU A 223 -6.28 -6.41 -27.88
N LYS A 224 -6.26 -7.48 -28.70
CA LYS A 224 -5.91 -8.82 -28.25
C LYS A 224 -4.43 -8.92 -27.87
N GLU A 225 -3.55 -8.34 -28.67
CA GLU A 225 -2.11 -8.29 -28.41
C GLU A 225 -1.78 -7.48 -27.14
N LEU A 226 -2.41 -6.32 -26.97
CA LEU A 226 -2.28 -5.52 -25.75
C LEU A 226 -2.82 -6.23 -24.49
N LYS A 227 -3.87 -7.04 -24.64
CA LYS A 227 -4.43 -7.85 -23.54
C LYS A 227 -3.49 -8.99 -23.16
N GLU A 228 -2.81 -9.61 -24.12
CA GLU A 228 -1.78 -10.62 -23.85
C GLU A 228 -0.53 -10.03 -23.18
N ILE A 229 -0.09 -8.84 -23.59
CA ILE A 229 1.01 -8.12 -22.94
C ILE A 229 0.63 -7.73 -21.51
N SER A 230 -0.57 -7.20 -21.30
CA SER A 230 -1.09 -6.85 -19.97
C SER A 230 -1.20 -8.06 -19.04
N ASN A 231 -1.69 -9.20 -19.54
CA ASN A 231 -1.82 -10.42 -18.75
C ASN A 231 -0.46 -11.01 -18.37
N LYS A 232 0.55 -10.87 -19.24
CA LYS A 232 1.93 -11.21 -18.90
C LYS A 232 2.48 -10.28 -17.81
N HIS A 233 2.25 -8.97 -17.88
CA HIS A 233 2.74 -8.02 -16.88
C HIS A 233 2.00 -8.08 -15.52
N SER A 234 0.73 -8.46 -15.49
CA SER A 234 -0.10 -8.49 -14.27
C SER A 234 0.31 -9.59 -13.28
N SER A 235 0.94 -10.69 -13.72
CA SER A 235 1.44 -11.74 -12.83
C SER A 235 2.74 -11.36 -12.09
N TYR A 236 3.47 -10.33 -12.55
CA TYR A 236 4.78 -9.97 -11.99
C TYR A 236 4.71 -8.93 -10.85
N LEU A 237 3.67 -8.11 -10.79
CA LEU A 237 3.50 -7.07 -9.76
C LEU A 237 3.05 -7.61 -8.38
N HIS A 238 2.63 -8.88 -8.30
CA HIS A 238 1.84 -9.36 -7.18
C HIS A 238 2.59 -9.85 -5.94
N GLN A 239 3.92 -9.93 -5.97
CA GLN A 239 4.62 -10.65 -4.91
C GLN A 239 5.34 -9.75 -3.90
N SER A 240 5.39 -8.43 -4.15
CA SER A 240 6.14 -7.47 -3.33
C SER A 240 5.48 -7.06 -2.00
N SER A 241 4.21 -7.40 -1.73
CA SER A 241 3.59 -6.94 -0.48
C SER A 241 2.55 -7.91 0.10
N LYS A 242 2.77 -8.46 1.28
CA LYS A 242 1.67 -8.92 2.15
C LYS A 242 2.08 -8.53 3.56
N PRO A 243 1.32 -7.67 4.27
CA PRO A 243 1.49 -7.51 5.69
C PRO A 243 0.92 -8.76 6.39
N THR A 244 1.78 -9.53 7.05
CA THR A 244 1.40 -10.58 7.98
C THR A 244 0.92 -9.96 9.29
N ALA A 245 -0.38 -10.04 9.57
CA ALA A 245 -0.95 -9.76 10.88
C ALA A 245 -0.39 -10.76 11.90
N SER A 246 0.32 -10.25 12.91
CA SER A 246 0.78 -11.02 14.06
C SER A 246 -0.39 -11.27 15.01
N SER A 247 -0.70 -12.53 15.23
CA SER A 247 -1.63 -12.97 16.27
C SER A 247 -0.92 -12.90 17.63
N SER A 248 -1.33 -11.95 18.47
CA SER A 248 -1.12 -12.04 19.92
C SER A 248 -2.47 -12.32 20.62
N PRO A 249 -2.49 -13.11 21.71
CA PRO A 249 -3.71 -13.78 22.16
C PRO A 249 -4.61 -12.85 22.97
N LYS A 250 -5.88 -12.74 22.57
CA LYS A 250 -6.94 -12.12 23.37
C LYS A 250 -7.18 -12.97 24.63
N LEU A 251 -6.83 -12.42 25.79
CA LEU A 251 -7.29 -12.90 27.08
C LEU A 251 -8.77 -12.54 27.25
N GLN A 252 -9.59 -13.56 27.57
CA GLN A 252 -10.99 -13.41 27.92
C GLN A 252 -11.14 -12.79 29.32
N PRO A 253 -12.04 -11.82 29.51
CA PRO A 253 -12.63 -11.55 30.82
C PRO A 253 -13.94 -12.31 30.98
N LEU A 254 -14.05 -12.93 32.17
CA LEU A 254 -15.23 -13.55 32.76
C LEU A 254 -16.48 -12.67 32.65
N ASP A 255 -17.59 -13.32 32.27
CA ASP A 255 -18.94 -12.86 32.54
C ASP A 255 -19.15 -12.65 34.05
N SER A 256 -19.63 -11.47 34.41
CA SER A 256 -20.27 -11.20 35.69
C SER A 256 -21.34 -10.14 35.46
N THR A 257 -22.58 -10.63 35.46
CA THR A 257 -23.84 -9.90 35.58
C THR A 257 -23.79 -8.64 36.44
N ARG A 258 -24.22 -7.48 35.90
CA ARG A 258 -25.27 -6.64 36.54
C ARG A 258 -25.74 -5.45 35.70
N SER A 259 -27.04 -5.23 35.85
CA SER A 259 -27.95 -4.21 35.33
C SER A 259 -27.54 -2.74 35.47
N ALA A 260 -28.01 -1.98 34.46
CA ALA A 260 -28.80 -0.74 34.52
C ALA A 260 -28.34 0.43 35.41
N GLY A 261 -28.22 1.60 34.78
CA GLY A 261 -28.22 2.90 35.46
C GLY A 261 -27.73 4.03 34.57
N LYS A 262 -28.64 4.64 33.80
CA LYS A 262 -28.46 5.98 33.24
C LYS A 262 -28.59 7.00 34.37
N GLU A 263 -27.60 7.86 34.58
CA GLU A 263 -27.82 9.19 35.15
C GLU A 263 -26.90 10.21 34.47
N ASN A 264 -27.53 11.30 34.01
CA ASN A 264 -26.92 12.45 33.36
C ASN A 264 -26.41 13.44 34.43
N ASN A 265 -25.28 14.12 34.19
CA ASN A 265 -25.20 15.53 34.59
C ASN A 265 -24.27 16.35 33.68
N LYS A 266 -24.62 17.62 33.57
CA LYS A 266 -24.28 18.61 32.53
C LYS A 266 -22.93 19.31 32.73
N ASP A 267 -22.44 19.84 31.62
CA ASP A 267 -21.99 21.23 31.39
C ASP A 267 -20.50 21.50 31.11
N ALA A 268 -20.31 22.55 30.31
CA ALA A 268 -19.10 23.30 29.92
C ALA A 268 -18.39 22.89 28.60
N GLY A 269 -18.62 23.73 27.59
CA GLY A 269 -18.22 23.59 26.20
C GLY A 269 -16.72 23.51 25.91
N LYS A 270 -16.43 22.69 24.90
CA LYS A 270 -15.29 22.78 23.99
C LYS A 270 -15.85 22.53 22.61
N ASP A 271 -15.39 23.28 21.63
CA ASP A 271 -15.78 23.15 20.22
C ASP A 271 -15.67 21.69 19.76
N GLU A 272 -16.83 21.04 19.57
CA GLU A 272 -16.93 19.67 19.07
C GLU A 272 -16.77 19.71 17.55
N LEU A 273 -15.56 19.36 17.06
CA LEU A 273 -15.46 18.73 15.75
C LEU A 273 -16.16 17.38 15.85
N ASP A 274 -17.11 17.15 14.96
CA ASP A 274 -17.95 15.95 14.86
C ASP A 274 -17.10 14.67 14.79
N ASP A 275 -16.96 14.01 15.95
CA ASP A 275 -16.17 12.79 16.15
C ASP A 275 -16.82 11.55 15.49
N SER A 276 -18.03 11.71 14.92
CA SER A 276 -18.68 10.64 14.13
C SER A 276 -18.06 10.47 12.74
N PHE A 277 -17.38 11.50 12.22
CA PHE A 277 -16.76 11.48 10.90
C PHE A 277 -15.53 10.54 10.83
N ILE A 278 -14.84 10.40 11.96
CA ILE A 278 -13.58 9.63 12.04
C ILE A 278 -13.85 8.12 12.15
N ASP A 279 -15.01 7.71 12.65
CA ASP A 279 -15.28 6.28 12.89
C ASP A 279 -15.47 5.51 11.58
N ASP A 280 -16.19 6.06 10.60
CA ASP A 280 -16.57 5.33 9.38
C ASP A 280 -15.40 5.12 8.40
N ALA A 281 -14.61 6.15 8.11
CA ALA A 281 -13.43 6.03 7.23
C ALA A 281 -12.36 5.10 7.82
N THR A 282 -12.07 5.28 9.12
CA THR A 282 -11.10 4.43 9.83
C THR A 282 -11.64 3.00 9.98
N THR A 283 -12.96 2.83 10.08
CA THR A 283 -13.62 1.52 10.11
C THR A 283 -13.55 0.81 8.77
N PHE A 284 -13.75 1.51 7.64
CA PHE A 284 -13.61 0.93 6.30
C PHE A 284 -12.18 0.43 6.07
N LEU A 285 -11.19 1.31 6.18
CA LEU A 285 -9.78 0.99 5.94
C LEU A 285 -9.27 -0.20 6.78
N ASN A 286 -9.77 -0.36 8.00
CA ASN A 286 -9.39 -1.47 8.89
C ASN A 286 -10.12 -2.78 8.60
N LYS A 287 -11.30 -2.74 7.97
CA LYS A 287 -12.13 -3.93 7.71
C LYS A 287 -12.00 -4.46 6.29
N THR A 288 -11.57 -3.62 5.34
CA THR A 288 -11.48 -3.98 3.93
C THR A 288 -10.02 -3.99 3.48
N SER A 289 -9.57 -5.13 2.98
CA SER A 289 -8.24 -5.27 2.38
C SER A 289 -8.23 -4.76 0.95
N GLU A 290 -7.13 -4.12 0.57
CA GLU A 290 -6.82 -3.78 -0.82
C GLU A 290 -6.86 -5.01 -1.73
N ASN A 291 -7.30 -4.81 -2.98
CA ASN A 291 -7.31 -5.85 -3.99
C ASN A 291 -6.36 -5.50 -5.13
N ARG A 292 -5.16 -6.07 -5.07
CA ARG A 292 -4.15 -5.81 -6.10
C ARG A 292 -4.47 -6.41 -7.46
N GLU A 293 -5.32 -7.43 -7.53
CA GLU A 293 -5.67 -8.02 -8.83
C GLU A 293 -6.49 -7.02 -9.66
N LEU A 294 -7.14 -6.08 -8.96
CA LEU A 294 -7.89 -4.97 -9.51
C LEU A 294 -7.08 -3.66 -9.51
N ASN A 295 -5.81 -3.71 -9.12
CA ASN A 295 -4.93 -2.56 -8.88
C ASN A 295 -5.57 -1.48 -7.97
N GLN A 296 -6.25 -1.92 -6.92
CA GLN A 296 -7.03 -1.08 -6.01
C GLN A 296 -6.28 -0.89 -4.68
N TYR A 297 -5.89 0.35 -4.39
CA TYR A 297 -5.17 0.75 -3.18
C TYR A 297 -5.93 1.81 -2.38
N TRP A 298 -5.68 1.90 -1.07
CA TRP A 298 -6.35 2.85 -0.21
C TRP A 298 -5.51 4.10 0.05
N TYR A 299 -6.16 5.26 -0.04
CA TYR A 299 -5.55 6.51 0.39
C TYR A 299 -5.25 6.53 1.89
N SER A 300 -4.25 7.32 2.26
CA SER A 300 -4.02 7.66 3.66
C SER A 300 -5.24 8.39 4.25
N LYS A 301 -5.43 8.28 5.57
CA LYS A 301 -6.52 8.96 6.28
C LYS A 301 -6.56 10.48 6.00
N SER A 302 -5.39 11.14 6.03
CA SER A 302 -5.29 12.58 5.73
C SER A 302 -5.67 12.92 4.29
N THR A 303 -5.33 12.04 3.34
CA THR A 303 -5.70 12.21 1.92
C THR A 303 -7.21 12.06 1.74
N ILE A 304 -7.82 11.06 2.39
CA ILE A 304 -9.29 10.88 2.39
C ILE A 304 -9.98 12.11 2.95
N GLU A 305 -9.56 12.61 4.12
CA GLU A 305 -10.14 13.81 4.74
C GLU A 305 -10.07 15.02 3.79
N THR A 306 -8.92 15.21 3.13
CA THR A 306 -8.71 16.28 2.16
C THR A 306 -9.63 16.14 0.94
N LEU A 307 -9.72 14.94 0.37
CA LEU A 307 -10.55 14.66 -0.81
C LEU A 307 -12.04 14.77 -0.49
N CYS A 308 -12.50 14.26 0.66
CA CYS A 308 -13.89 14.42 1.11
C CYS A 308 -14.27 15.89 1.29
N ASN A 309 -13.36 16.72 1.84
CA ASN A 309 -13.61 18.17 1.95
C ASN A 309 -13.67 18.84 0.57
N ALA A 310 -12.78 18.47 -0.36
CA ALA A 310 -12.81 18.98 -1.73
C ALA A 310 -14.09 18.58 -2.49
N ILE A 311 -14.62 17.37 -2.23
CA ILE A 311 -15.90 16.91 -2.77
C ILE A 311 -17.05 17.79 -2.25
N ARG A 312 -17.11 18.04 -0.94
CA ARG A 312 -18.16 18.90 -0.34
C ARG A 312 -18.10 20.33 -0.86
N GLU A 313 -16.91 20.90 -0.97
CA GLU A 313 -16.72 22.22 -1.56
C GLU A 313 -17.22 22.25 -3.01
N SER A 314 -16.93 21.21 -3.80
CA SER A 314 -17.40 21.10 -5.19
C SER A 314 -18.92 20.97 -5.28
N ILE A 315 -19.54 20.22 -4.36
CA ILE A 315 -20.99 20.09 -4.24
C ILE A 315 -21.64 21.47 -4.01
N ASP A 316 -21.07 22.27 -3.10
CA ASP A 316 -21.55 23.62 -2.78
C ASP A 316 -21.44 24.56 -4.00
N ILE A 317 -20.32 24.49 -4.74
CA ILE A 317 -20.09 25.29 -5.96
C ILE A 317 -21.08 24.91 -7.07
N CYS A 318 -21.27 23.62 -7.32
CA CYS A 318 -22.20 23.13 -8.34
C CYS A 318 -23.68 23.36 -7.97
N GLY A 319 -23.99 23.75 -6.72
CA GLY A 319 -25.37 23.88 -6.21
C GLY A 319 -26.12 22.55 -6.24
N GLY A 320 -25.39 21.44 -6.10
CA GLY A 320 -25.86 20.07 -6.29
C GLY A 320 -25.65 19.19 -5.08
N ARG A 321 -25.81 17.87 -5.25
CA ARG A 321 -25.58 16.85 -4.21
C ARG A 321 -25.17 15.48 -4.76
N ARG A 322 -25.20 15.28 -6.08
CA ARG A 322 -24.98 13.95 -6.67
C ARG A 322 -23.51 13.77 -7.03
N VAL A 323 -22.87 12.74 -6.45
CA VAL A 323 -21.46 12.42 -6.70
C VAL A 323 -21.33 11.03 -7.31
N ALA A 324 -20.57 10.90 -8.39
CA ALA A 324 -20.16 9.61 -8.92
C ALA A 324 -18.71 9.32 -8.50
N PHE A 325 -18.51 8.17 -7.86
CA PHE A 325 -17.21 7.63 -7.48
C PHE A 325 -16.82 6.57 -8.50
N LEU A 326 -15.89 6.90 -9.40
CA LEU A 326 -15.33 5.98 -10.38
C LEU A 326 -14.06 5.36 -9.81
N SER A 327 -14.12 4.06 -9.49
CA SER A 327 -13.03 3.28 -8.91
C SER A 327 -12.42 3.85 -7.62
N THR A 328 -13.22 4.59 -6.85
CA THR A 328 -12.81 5.26 -5.60
C THR A 328 -13.63 4.80 -4.39
N PRO A 329 -13.70 3.49 -4.08
CA PRO A 329 -14.57 2.97 -3.02
C PRO A 329 -14.14 3.47 -1.63
N SER A 330 -12.84 3.65 -1.38
CA SER A 330 -12.33 4.19 -0.12
C SER A 330 -12.91 5.57 0.23
N LEU A 331 -13.12 6.44 -0.76
CA LEU A 331 -13.76 7.74 -0.58
C LEU A 331 -15.27 7.59 -0.38
N PHE A 332 -15.92 6.76 -1.20
CA PHE A 332 -17.37 6.51 -1.09
C PHE A 332 -17.74 6.03 0.32
N PHE A 333 -17.02 5.04 0.85
CA PHE A 333 -17.30 4.48 2.18
C PHE A 333 -16.83 5.37 3.34
N SER A 334 -16.03 6.39 3.06
CA SER A 334 -15.64 7.42 4.05
C SER A 334 -16.68 8.54 4.19
N LEU A 335 -17.67 8.61 3.29
CA LEU A 335 -18.82 9.48 3.45
C LEU A 335 -19.83 8.90 4.46
N THR A 336 -20.59 9.77 5.12
CA THR A 336 -21.70 9.36 5.97
C THR A 336 -22.79 8.66 5.16
N LYS A 337 -23.65 7.88 5.84
CA LYS A 337 -24.75 7.18 5.15
C LYS A 337 -25.68 8.14 4.40
N ASP A 338 -26.01 9.29 5.00
CA ASP A 338 -26.88 10.29 4.41
C ASP A 338 -26.25 10.97 3.17
N GLU A 339 -24.93 11.16 3.17
CA GLU A 339 -24.20 11.64 1.99
C GLU A 339 -24.22 10.58 0.87
N ARG A 340 -24.02 9.31 1.21
CA ARG A 340 -24.01 8.21 0.23
C ARG A 340 -25.36 7.99 -0.47
N ASP A 341 -26.48 8.36 0.15
CA ASP A 341 -27.82 8.23 -0.46
C ASP A 341 -27.98 9.06 -1.75
N HIS A 342 -27.10 10.03 -1.97
CA HIS A 342 -27.04 10.84 -3.18
C HIS A 342 -25.89 10.47 -4.12
N CYS A 343 -25.10 9.46 -3.77
CA CYS A 343 -23.88 9.08 -4.47
C CYS A 343 -24.05 7.75 -5.22
N ALA A 344 -23.22 7.54 -6.25
CA ALA A 344 -23.07 6.25 -6.90
C ALA A 344 -21.61 5.82 -6.87
N LEU A 345 -21.35 4.57 -6.52
CA LEU A 345 -20.07 3.91 -6.63
C LEU A 345 -20.08 3.02 -7.88
N LEU A 346 -19.28 3.41 -8.88
CA LEU A 346 -19.06 2.67 -10.11
C LEU A 346 -17.71 1.97 -10.00
N ASP A 347 -17.72 0.67 -9.71
CA ASP A 347 -16.51 -0.10 -9.45
C ASP A 347 -16.61 -1.53 -10.02
N PHE A 348 -15.48 -2.06 -10.48
CA PHE A 348 -15.37 -3.41 -11.00
C PHE A 348 -15.45 -4.46 -9.87
N ASP A 349 -14.97 -4.13 -8.67
CA ASP A 349 -15.00 -5.02 -7.53
C ASP A 349 -16.43 -5.29 -7.07
N THR A 350 -16.84 -6.53 -7.24
CA THR A 350 -18.18 -7.00 -6.90
C THR A 350 -18.39 -7.24 -5.40
N SER A 351 -17.35 -7.11 -4.58
CA SER A 351 -17.45 -7.19 -3.11
C SER A 351 -18.42 -6.14 -2.54
N TRP A 352 -18.59 -5.01 -3.24
CA TRP A 352 -19.45 -3.90 -2.85
C TRP A 352 -20.92 -4.05 -3.24
N LYS A 353 -21.32 -5.11 -3.96
CA LYS A 353 -22.69 -5.34 -4.49
C LYS A 353 -23.82 -5.21 -3.47
N SER A 354 -23.54 -5.41 -2.19
CA SER A 354 -24.52 -5.28 -1.10
C SER A 354 -24.74 -3.84 -0.62
N SER A 355 -23.90 -2.90 -1.07
CA SER A 355 -23.94 -1.50 -0.68
C SER A 355 -24.97 -0.73 -1.51
N SER A 356 -25.78 0.10 -0.86
CA SER A 356 -26.70 1.01 -1.55
C SER A 356 -25.89 2.02 -2.38
N GLY A 357 -26.20 2.13 -3.68
CA GLY A 357 -25.49 3.01 -4.60
C GLY A 357 -24.31 2.36 -5.33
N TYR A 358 -24.03 1.07 -5.12
CA TYR A 358 -23.07 0.35 -5.96
C TYR A 358 -23.67 0.01 -7.33
N HIS A 359 -22.88 0.24 -8.37
CA HIS A 359 -23.14 -0.18 -9.75
C HIS A 359 -21.89 -0.82 -10.32
N PHE A 360 -22.06 -1.97 -10.97
CA PHE A 360 -20.94 -2.64 -11.63
C PHE A 360 -20.46 -1.81 -12.81
N TYR A 361 -19.15 -1.56 -12.88
CA TYR A 361 -18.53 -0.78 -13.95
C TYR A 361 -17.24 -1.45 -14.42
N ASP A 362 -17.12 -1.69 -15.73
CA ASP A 362 -15.90 -2.14 -16.38
C ASP A 362 -15.42 -1.03 -17.30
N PHE A 363 -14.25 -0.45 -17.00
CA PHE A 363 -13.69 0.63 -17.82
C PHE A 363 -13.38 0.20 -19.26
N ASN A 364 -13.34 -1.11 -19.57
CA ASN A 364 -13.23 -1.59 -20.94
C ASN A 364 -14.49 -1.37 -21.77
N ASP A 365 -15.62 -1.10 -21.13
CA ASP A 365 -16.87 -0.65 -21.72
C ASP A 365 -17.25 0.73 -21.15
N PRO A 366 -16.54 1.81 -21.52
CA PRO A 366 -16.74 3.15 -20.94
C PRO A 366 -18.12 3.74 -21.26
N GLU A 367 -18.81 3.20 -22.26
CA GLU A 367 -20.18 3.60 -22.62
C GLU A 367 -21.24 2.74 -21.94
N GLY A 368 -20.87 1.64 -21.27
CA GLY A 368 -21.73 0.69 -20.56
C GLY A 368 -22.40 1.22 -19.28
N ILE A 369 -22.71 2.52 -19.24
CA ILE A 369 -23.35 3.20 -18.12
C ILE A 369 -24.88 3.08 -18.21
N GLU A 370 -25.52 2.83 -17.08
CA GLU A 370 -26.98 2.72 -17.00
C GLU A 370 -27.66 4.05 -17.37
N GLU A 371 -28.72 3.99 -18.19
CA GLU A 371 -29.32 5.18 -18.78
C GLU A 371 -29.78 6.23 -17.75
N HIS A 372 -30.27 5.78 -16.59
CA HIS A 372 -30.74 6.66 -15.52
C HIS A 372 -29.62 7.39 -14.78
N GLN A 373 -28.36 7.00 -14.99
CA GLN A 373 -27.17 7.62 -14.41
C GLN A 373 -26.60 8.73 -15.31
N ARG A 374 -26.86 8.66 -16.61
CA ARG A 374 -26.32 9.60 -17.59
C ARG A 374 -26.83 11.02 -17.33
N GLY A 375 -25.93 11.99 -17.38
CA GLY A 375 -26.30 13.40 -17.22
C GLY A 375 -26.91 13.73 -15.87
N THR A 376 -26.59 12.99 -14.79
CA THR A 376 -27.23 13.18 -13.48
C THR A 376 -26.30 13.64 -12.37
N PHE A 377 -24.98 13.57 -12.54
CA PHE A 377 -24.01 13.85 -11.48
C PHE A 377 -23.42 15.26 -11.57
N ASP A 378 -23.19 15.83 -10.39
CA ASP A 378 -22.65 17.18 -10.20
C ASP A 378 -21.13 17.14 -10.01
N VAL A 379 -20.64 16.11 -9.33
CA VAL A 379 -19.21 15.89 -9.07
C VAL A 379 -18.85 14.47 -9.50
N ILE A 380 -17.76 14.33 -10.26
CA ILE A 380 -17.19 13.03 -10.61
C ILE A 380 -15.83 12.91 -9.94
N VAL A 381 -15.61 11.83 -9.20
CA VAL A 381 -14.36 11.54 -8.50
C VAL A 381 -13.74 10.30 -9.14
N ILE A 382 -12.50 10.42 -9.61
CA ILE A 382 -11.88 9.42 -10.49
C ILE A 382 -10.50 9.02 -9.98
N ASP A 383 -10.32 7.71 -9.79
CA ASP A 383 -9.01 7.07 -9.61
C ASP A 383 -8.97 5.75 -10.38
N PRO A 384 -8.42 5.74 -11.61
CA PRO A 384 -8.45 4.55 -12.43
C PRO A 384 -7.46 3.50 -11.89
N PRO A 385 -7.71 2.19 -12.13
CA PRO A 385 -6.77 1.13 -11.76
C PRO A 385 -5.43 1.29 -12.48
N PHE A 386 -5.36 2.01 -13.60
CA PHE A 386 -4.10 2.34 -14.27
C PHE A 386 -4.12 3.80 -14.71
N VAL A 387 -3.05 4.52 -14.41
CA VAL A 387 -2.90 5.94 -14.77
C VAL A 387 -2.34 6.14 -16.19
N SER A 388 -2.49 5.14 -17.07
CA SER A 388 -2.02 5.25 -18.45
C SER A 388 -2.96 6.10 -19.31
N HIS A 389 -2.41 6.64 -20.40
CA HIS A 389 -3.15 7.50 -21.32
C HIS A 389 -4.44 6.86 -21.88
N SER A 390 -4.37 5.58 -22.26
CA SER A 390 -5.52 4.86 -22.83
C SER A 390 -6.63 4.62 -21.81
N VAL A 391 -6.28 4.38 -20.55
CA VAL A 391 -7.27 4.19 -19.48
C VAL A 391 -7.90 5.52 -19.09
N TRP A 392 -7.10 6.59 -18.97
CA TRP A 392 -7.63 7.94 -18.73
C TRP A 392 -8.62 8.40 -19.80
N LYS A 393 -8.37 8.11 -21.08
CA LYS A 393 -9.34 8.36 -22.16
C LYS A 393 -10.69 7.68 -21.91
N LYS A 394 -10.69 6.42 -21.48
CA LYS A 394 -11.91 5.66 -21.17
C LYS A 394 -12.67 6.27 -19.99
N TYR A 395 -11.97 6.60 -18.91
CA TYR A 395 -12.57 7.27 -17.76
C TYR A 395 -13.10 8.67 -18.09
N ALA A 396 -12.42 9.42 -18.96
CA ALA A 396 -12.91 10.70 -19.45
C ALA A 396 -14.22 10.54 -20.26
N THR A 397 -14.32 9.51 -21.11
CA THR A 397 -15.57 9.16 -21.79
C THR A 397 -16.70 8.87 -20.79
N THR A 398 -16.44 8.01 -19.81
CA THR A 398 -17.41 7.69 -18.75
C THR A 398 -17.85 8.94 -17.98
N ALA A 399 -16.90 9.78 -17.56
CA ALA A 399 -17.18 11.01 -16.84
C ALA A 399 -18.11 11.93 -17.64
N ARG A 400 -17.83 12.14 -18.95
CA ARG A 400 -18.67 12.95 -19.84
C ARG A 400 -20.11 12.45 -19.92
N LEU A 401 -20.31 11.14 -19.88
CA LEU A 401 -21.64 10.53 -19.92
C LEU A 401 -22.39 10.72 -18.60
N LEU A 402 -21.70 10.67 -17.46
CA LEU A 402 -22.30 10.78 -16.12
C LEU A 402 -22.67 12.23 -15.75
N MET A 403 -21.87 13.19 -16.20
CA MET A 403 -21.96 14.59 -15.79
C MET A 403 -23.20 15.29 -16.33
N ARG A 404 -23.90 16.04 -15.48
CA ARG A 404 -24.94 16.96 -15.91
C ARG A 404 -24.41 17.94 -16.96
N GLN A 405 -25.26 18.28 -17.92
CA GLN A 405 -24.93 19.22 -19.00
C GLN A 405 -25.63 20.58 -18.85
N ASP A 406 -26.58 20.69 -17.93
CA ASP A 406 -27.40 21.89 -17.75
C ASP A 406 -26.86 22.87 -16.69
N ARG A 407 -25.79 22.49 -15.98
CA ARG A 407 -25.07 23.33 -15.02
C ARG A 407 -23.61 22.93 -14.90
N THR A 408 -22.82 23.76 -14.23
CA THR A 408 -21.42 23.48 -13.89
C THR A 408 -21.31 22.17 -13.10
N ALA A 409 -20.45 21.28 -13.59
CA ALA A 409 -20.10 20.03 -12.94
C ALA A 409 -18.58 19.97 -12.74
N HIS A 410 -18.15 19.41 -11.61
CA HIS A 410 -16.73 19.32 -11.25
C HIS A 410 -16.20 17.91 -11.47
N VAL A 411 -14.92 17.82 -11.85
CA VAL A 411 -14.19 16.57 -11.92
C VAL A 411 -12.99 16.65 -10.98
N ILE A 412 -12.90 15.68 -10.08
CA ILE A 412 -11.77 15.50 -9.16
C ILE A 412 -11.06 14.23 -9.60
N THR A 413 -9.80 14.38 -10.02
CA THR A 413 -8.97 13.26 -10.47
C THR A 413 -7.78 13.08 -9.55
N THR A 414 -7.49 11.84 -9.16
CA THR A 414 -6.22 11.48 -8.52
C THR A 414 -5.31 10.82 -9.55
N THR A 415 -4.08 11.31 -9.65
CA THR A 415 -3.09 10.82 -10.62
C THR A 415 -1.67 11.16 -10.17
N VAL A 416 -0.68 10.82 -10.99
CA VAL A 416 0.71 11.27 -10.90
C VAL A 416 0.93 12.62 -11.60
N ASP A 417 1.96 13.36 -11.19
CA ASP A 417 2.29 14.71 -11.69
C ASP A 417 2.53 14.74 -13.21
N GLU A 418 3.10 13.67 -13.76
CA GLU A 418 3.43 13.54 -15.19
C GLU A 418 2.18 13.60 -16.09
N ASN A 419 1.01 13.26 -15.53
CA ASN A 419 -0.25 13.30 -16.25
C ASN A 419 -0.93 14.68 -16.23
N ALA A 420 -0.34 15.72 -15.62
CA ALA A 420 -0.98 17.03 -15.52
C ALA A 420 -1.45 17.59 -16.88
N GLN A 421 -0.61 17.50 -17.91
CA GLN A 421 -0.95 17.96 -19.27
C GLN A 421 -2.01 17.09 -19.94
N LEU A 422 -1.98 15.77 -19.68
CA LEU A 422 -3.01 14.86 -20.14
C LEU A 422 -4.37 15.19 -19.51
N MET A 423 -4.41 15.46 -18.20
CA MET A 423 -5.65 15.77 -17.49
C MET A 423 -6.27 17.07 -18.02
N SER A 424 -5.44 18.11 -18.21
CA SER A 424 -5.86 19.33 -18.91
C SER A 424 -6.43 19.00 -20.28
N THR A 425 -5.73 18.25 -21.12
CA THR A 425 -6.24 17.92 -22.48
C THR A 425 -7.57 17.16 -22.48
N LEU A 426 -7.75 16.20 -21.58
CA LEU A 426 -8.95 15.36 -21.54
C LEU A 426 -10.18 16.09 -21.00
N PHE A 427 -9.98 17.03 -20.07
CA PHE A 427 -11.05 17.68 -19.31
C PHE A 427 -11.18 19.20 -19.57
N ASP A 428 -10.24 19.88 -20.25
CA ASP A 428 -10.34 21.31 -20.67
C ASP A 428 -11.18 21.55 -21.94
N LEU A 429 -11.51 20.51 -22.73
CA LEU A 429 -12.26 20.64 -24.00
C LEU A 429 -13.73 21.03 -23.83
N LEU A 430 -14.05 21.68 -22.73
CA LEU A 430 -15.31 21.59 -22.05
C LEU A 430 -15.47 22.96 -21.36
N SER A 431 -16.34 23.82 -21.88
CA SER A 431 -16.42 25.25 -21.53
C SER A 431 -17.23 25.58 -20.26
N LEU A 432 -17.61 24.57 -19.47
CA LEU A 432 -18.49 24.65 -18.30
C LEU A 432 -17.95 23.95 -17.03
N TYR A 433 -16.63 23.78 -16.89
CA TYR A 433 -16.05 22.85 -15.91
C TYR A 433 -14.86 23.46 -15.18
N GLU A 434 -14.69 23.06 -13.92
CA GLU A 434 -13.50 23.33 -13.13
C GLU A 434 -12.85 21.98 -12.80
N LEU A 435 -11.65 21.75 -13.32
CA LEU A 435 -10.86 20.55 -13.07
C LEU A 435 -10.03 20.77 -11.81
N ARG A 436 -10.17 19.88 -10.82
CA ARG A 436 -9.30 19.87 -9.64
C ARG A 436 -8.43 18.61 -9.66
N ILE A 437 -7.18 18.80 -10.05
CA ILE A 437 -6.17 17.73 -10.06
C ILE A 437 -5.60 17.60 -8.64
N VAL A 438 -5.70 16.42 -8.05
CA VAL A 438 -5.04 16.10 -6.80
C VAL A 438 -3.98 15.04 -7.09
N CYS A 439 -2.72 15.47 -7.12
CA CYS A 439 -1.62 14.53 -7.30
C CYS A 439 -1.39 13.78 -5.98
N THR A 440 -1.49 12.45 -6.03
CA THR A 440 -1.25 11.60 -4.86
C THR A 440 0.05 10.85 -5.08
N CYS A 441 1.06 11.16 -4.27
CA CYS A 441 2.27 10.35 -4.20
C CYS A 441 1.90 9.01 -3.55
N ASN A 442 2.01 7.90 -4.30
CA ASN A 442 2.04 6.56 -3.73
C ASN A 442 3.49 6.15 -3.45
#